data_AF-A0A4Q7END4-F1
#
_entry.id   AF-A0A4Q7END4-F1
#
_cell.length_a   1.000
_cell.length_b   1.000
_cell.length_c   1.000
_cell.angle_alpha   90.00
_cell.angle_beta   90.00
_cell.angle_gamma   90.00
#
_symmetry.space_group_name_H-M   'P 1'
#
loop_
_entity.id
_entity.type
_entity.pdbx_description
1 polymer ?
#
loop_
_entity_poly.entity_id
_entity_poly.type
_entity_poly.pdbx_seq_one_letter_code
_entity_poly.pdbx_strand_id
1 'polypeptide(L)'
;MTTVYAQDSSPMSCYWQVESQNELGIWERQLCSNPQDASLPDVFVASRGILRSENFCSVSWFDGYRTELKGTVEVEGDKSSCYGHSVSFRPEPETRIVDGIQELLLNCRWDKQANNFHKLMCDEVDGGSMEFPVATKLQAENSGRCVMSFNSLTLDFFQGGKAVIDQEPASNACDTGPVYFRPFPAMRLFDGVEASLLQCTWQDISDSARVKVCSNVGASNKQVTVAFMVNGQQQSMLDSANRGLKTGQIIEDKTLNPIYPPLYFRPSQN
;
A
#
# COMPACT_ATOMS: atom_id res chain seq x y z
N MET A 1 -0.56 -23.19 -13.65
CA MET A 1 -1.37 -23.29 -12.41
C MET A 1 -0.41 -23.21 -11.24
N THR A 2 -0.21 -22.03 -10.70
CA THR A 2 0.57 -21.81 -9.49
C THR A 2 -0.43 -21.71 -8.35
N THR A 3 -0.40 -22.73 -7.49
CA THR A 3 -1.05 -22.77 -6.20
C THR A 3 -0.70 -21.51 -5.41
N VAL A 4 -1.71 -20.76 -5.01
CA VAL A 4 -1.61 -19.72 -3.98
C VAL A 4 -1.29 -20.47 -2.68
N TYR A 5 -0.02 -20.49 -2.27
CA TYR A 5 0.30 -20.94 -0.93
C TYR A 5 -0.33 -19.93 0.02
N ALA A 6 -1.26 -20.38 0.87
CA ALA A 6 -1.56 -19.65 2.08
C ALA A 6 -0.20 -19.42 2.77
N GLN A 7 0.23 -18.18 2.95
CA GLN A 7 1.42 -17.93 3.73
C GLN A 7 1.15 -18.42 5.16
N ASP A 8 1.91 -19.42 5.60
CA ASP A 8 1.71 -20.07 6.89
C ASP A 8 1.78 -19.04 8.02
N SER A 9 0.75 -19.01 8.87
CA SER A 9 0.80 -18.23 10.10
C SER A 9 1.84 -18.83 11.04
N SER A 10 2.72 -17.99 11.58
CA SER A 10 3.79 -18.42 12.47
C SER A 10 3.44 -18.07 13.92
N PRO A 11 3.50 -19.03 14.87
CA PRO A 11 3.23 -18.72 16.27
C PRO A 11 4.24 -17.73 16.81
N MET A 12 3.76 -16.75 17.58
CA MET A 12 4.59 -15.76 18.25
C MET A 12 4.85 -16.17 19.71
N SER A 13 6.06 -15.93 20.18
CA SER A 13 6.40 -16.08 21.60
C SER A 13 6.00 -14.80 22.34
N CYS A 14 5.17 -14.91 23.37
CA CYS A 14 4.62 -13.76 24.08
C CYS A 14 4.81 -13.84 25.59
N TYR A 15 4.95 -12.69 26.23
CA TYR A 15 5.12 -12.55 27.67
C TYR A 15 4.34 -11.36 28.21
N TRP A 16 3.95 -11.43 29.48
CA TRP A 16 3.29 -10.32 30.18
C TRP A 16 4.34 -9.46 30.89
N GLN A 17 4.23 -8.15 30.72
CA GLN A 17 5.04 -7.14 31.38
C GLN A 17 4.15 -6.27 32.27
N VAL A 18 4.54 -6.10 33.53
CA VAL A 18 3.83 -5.20 34.45
C VAL A 18 4.06 -3.75 34.06
N GLU A 19 2.97 -3.04 33.77
CA GLU A 19 2.99 -1.60 33.49
C GLU A 19 2.88 -0.80 34.78
N SER A 20 1.94 -1.16 35.66
CA SER A 20 1.78 -0.51 36.96
C SER A 20 1.08 -1.42 37.96
N GLN A 21 1.31 -1.16 39.25
CA GLN A 21 0.67 -1.90 40.34
C GLN A 21 0.36 -0.93 41.48
N ASN A 22 -0.83 -1.07 42.06
CA ASN A 22 -1.23 -0.37 43.29
C ASN A 22 -2.13 -1.26 44.16
N GLU A 23 -2.76 -0.69 45.18
CA GLU A 23 -3.65 -1.40 46.11
C GLU A 23 -4.92 -1.95 45.43
N LEU A 24 -5.37 -1.32 44.34
CA LEU A 24 -6.57 -1.71 43.60
C LEU A 24 -6.31 -2.86 42.63
N GLY A 25 -5.12 -2.92 42.01
CA GLY A 25 -4.84 -3.93 41.00
C GLY A 25 -3.44 -3.91 40.40
N ILE A 26 -3.24 -4.80 39.43
CA ILE A 26 -2.06 -4.91 38.58
C ILE A 26 -2.50 -4.68 37.14
N TRP A 27 -1.80 -3.79 36.43
CA TRP A 27 -2.00 -3.57 35.00
C TRP A 27 -0.78 -4.08 34.25
N GLU A 28 -1.02 -4.91 33.24
CA GLU A 28 0.01 -5.58 32.47
C GLU A 28 -0.25 -5.43 30.98
N ARG A 29 0.84 -5.48 30.20
CA ARG A 29 0.85 -5.49 28.75
C ARG A 29 1.38 -6.83 28.27
N GLN A 30 0.76 -7.42 27.26
CA GLN A 30 1.30 -8.58 26.58
C GLN A 30 2.12 -8.11 25.38
N LEU A 31 3.38 -8.51 25.38
CA LEU A 31 4.34 -8.27 24.32
C LEU A 31 4.70 -9.59 23.66
N CYS A 32 4.81 -9.59 22.34
CA CYS A 32 5.22 -10.75 21.55
C CYS A 32 6.49 -10.43 20.77
N SER A 33 7.43 -11.37 20.75
CA SER A 33 8.68 -11.21 19.99
C SER A 33 8.40 -10.91 18.53
N ASN A 34 9.15 -9.96 17.98
CA ASN A 34 8.98 -9.54 16.60
C ASN A 34 9.22 -10.73 15.65
N PRO A 35 8.24 -11.10 14.80
CA PRO A 35 8.29 -12.33 14.01
C PRO A 35 9.16 -12.20 12.76
N GLN A 36 9.54 -10.98 12.38
CA GLN A 36 10.39 -10.72 11.22
C GLN A 36 11.88 -10.65 11.62
N ASP A 37 12.17 -9.98 12.72
CA ASP A 37 13.53 -9.81 13.23
C ASP A 37 13.49 -9.59 14.75
N ALA A 38 14.06 -10.53 15.52
CA ALA A 38 14.10 -10.47 16.98
C ALA A 38 14.90 -9.29 17.55
N SER A 39 15.64 -8.56 16.72
CA SER A 39 16.32 -7.31 17.11
C SER A 39 15.42 -6.07 17.04
N LEU A 40 14.26 -6.17 16.39
CA LEU A 40 13.25 -5.11 16.35
C LEU A 40 12.40 -5.12 17.63
N PRO A 41 11.76 -3.99 17.99
CA PRO A 41 10.90 -3.91 19.16
C PRO A 41 9.78 -4.96 19.16
N ASP A 42 9.47 -5.46 20.35
CA ASP A 42 8.38 -6.40 20.56
C ASP A 42 7.02 -5.78 20.24
N VAL A 43 6.10 -6.64 19.83
CA VAL A 43 4.77 -6.29 19.37
C VAL A 43 3.79 -6.31 20.54
N PHE A 44 3.10 -5.19 20.77
CA PHE A 44 2.07 -5.10 21.79
C PHE A 44 0.73 -5.66 21.28
N VAL A 45 0.19 -6.68 21.97
CA VAL A 45 -0.98 -7.46 21.48
C VAL A 45 -2.17 -7.48 22.44
N ALA A 46 -1.98 -7.16 23.72
CA ALA A 46 -3.06 -7.11 24.70
C ALA A 46 -2.69 -6.23 25.90
N SER A 47 -3.66 -5.62 26.56
CA SER A 47 -3.51 -5.14 27.93
C SER A 47 -4.49 -5.85 28.85
N ARG A 48 -4.08 -6.14 30.09
CA ARG A 48 -4.99 -6.68 31.09
C ARG A 48 -4.89 -5.93 32.41
N GLY A 49 -6.02 -5.81 33.09
CA GLY A 49 -6.14 -5.32 34.45
C GLY A 49 -6.63 -6.43 35.36
N ILE A 50 -5.92 -6.66 36.47
CA ILE A 50 -6.24 -7.65 37.49
C ILE A 50 -6.62 -6.91 38.77
N LEU A 51 -7.89 -6.93 39.14
CA LEU A 51 -8.38 -6.32 40.38
C LEU A 51 -8.27 -7.33 41.53
N ARG A 52 -7.50 -6.99 42.57
CA ARG A 52 -7.17 -7.93 43.66
C ARG A 52 -8.36 -8.23 44.58
N SER A 53 -9.32 -7.32 44.67
CA SER A 53 -10.47 -7.44 45.59
C SER A 53 -11.55 -8.40 45.12
N GLU A 54 -11.66 -8.66 43.80
CA GLU A 54 -12.80 -9.37 43.21
C GLU A 54 -12.42 -10.60 42.36
N ASN A 55 -11.13 -10.97 42.29
CA ASN A 55 -10.61 -11.96 41.31
C ASN A 55 -11.09 -11.66 39.88
N PHE A 56 -11.31 -10.38 39.57
CA PHE A 56 -11.79 -9.93 38.28
C PHE A 56 -10.59 -9.59 37.40
N CYS A 57 -10.57 -10.16 36.21
CA CYS A 57 -9.57 -9.87 35.21
C CYS A 57 -10.29 -9.40 33.94
N SER A 58 -9.87 -8.24 33.42
CA SER A 58 -10.33 -7.69 32.15
C SER A 58 -9.15 -7.61 31.21
N VAL A 59 -9.33 -8.07 29.98
CA VAL A 59 -8.33 -8.03 28.93
C VAL A 59 -8.88 -7.28 27.72
N SER A 60 -8.09 -6.35 27.21
CA SER A 60 -8.32 -5.66 25.95
C SER A 60 -7.34 -6.24 24.93
N TRP A 61 -7.86 -7.06 24.02
CA TRP A 61 -7.09 -7.62 22.92
C TRP A 61 -6.95 -6.61 21.79
N PHE A 62 -5.73 -6.47 21.29
CA PHE A 62 -5.42 -5.68 20.10
C PHE A 62 -5.26 -6.62 18.90
N ASP A 63 -6.34 -7.35 18.60
CA ASP A 63 -6.43 -8.25 17.45
C ASP A 63 -6.54 -7.45 16.14
N GLY A 64 -5.76 -7.83 15.12
CA GLY A 64 -5.66 -7.05 13.89
C GLY A 64 -4.83 -5.76 14.02
N TYR A 65 -4.08 -5.58 15.12
CA TYR A 65 -3.13 -4.47 15.25
C TYR A 65 -1.93 -4.71 14.32
N ARG A 66 -1.92 -4.01 13.18
CA ARG A 66 -0.78 -3.96 12.26
C ARG A 66 0.26 -3.03 12.88
N THR A 67 1.41 -3.58 13.24
CA THR A 67 2.47 -2.85 13.95
C THR A 67 3.67 -2.65 13.05
N GLU A 68 3.56 -1.92 11.94
CA GLU A 68 4.67 -1.67 11.00
C GLU A 68 5.23 -2.95 10.34
N LEU A 69 4.80 -4.12 10.81
CA LEU A 69 5.04 -5.43 10.29
C LEU A 69 4.14 -5.58 9.07
N LYS A 70 4.73 -5.99 7.95
CA LYS A 70 4.04 -6.25 6.68
C LYS A 70 3.17 -7.51 6.75
N GLY A 71 2.25 -7.54 7.70
CA GLY A 71 1.47 -8.70 8.11
C GLY A 71 0.43 -8.35 9.16
N THR A 72 -0.32 -9.37 9.58
CA THR A 72 -1.40 -9.25 10.55
C THR A 72 -1.08 -10.14 11.76
N VAL A 73 -1.23 -9.57 12.96
CA VAL A 73 -1.23 -10.34 14.21
C VAL A 73 -2.64 -10.88 14.43
N GLU A 74 -2.73 -12.19 14.60
CA GLU A 74 -3.97 -12.92 14.83
C GLU A 74 -3.96 -13.48 16.25
N VAL A 75 -5.00 -13.17 17.02
CA VAL A 75 -5.21 -13.75 18.35
C VAL A 75 -6.34 -14.77 18.30
N GLU A 76 -6.00 -16.04 18.51
CA GLU A 76 -6.93 -17.16 18.56
C GLU A 76 -7.20 -17.59 20.01
N GLY A 77 -8.46 -17.92 20.31
CA GLY A 77 -8.93 -18.32 21.64
C GLY A 77 -10.13 -17.51 22.13
N ASP A 78 -10.62 -17.83 23.34
CA ASP A 78 -11.71 -17.07 23.97
C ASP A 78 -11.19 -15.72 24.48
N LYS A 79 -11.47 -14.66 23.72
CA LYS A 79 -11.08 -13.27 24.00
C LYS A 79 -11.73 -12.69 25.27
N SER A 80 -12.72 -13.36 25.85
CA SER A 80 -13.30 -12.94 27.13
C SER A 80 -12.52 -13.48 28.34
N SER A 81 -11.60 -14.42 28.13
CA SER A 81 -10.80 -15.04 29.17
C SER A 81 -9.40 -14.41 29.28
N CYS A 82 -8.83 -14.39 30.49
CA CYS A 82 -7.48 -13.87 30.71
C CYS A 82 -6.35 -14.90 30.49
N TYR A 83 -6.68 -16.11 30.02
CA TYR A 83 -5.78 -17.24 29.85
C TYR A 83 -6.22 -18.09 28.65
N GLY A 84 -5.29 -18.79 27.98
CA GLY A 84 -5.63 -19.81 26.99
C GLY A 84 -5.81 -19.30 25.56
N HIS A 85 -4.93 -18.39 25.14
CA HIS A 85 -4.88 -17.82 23.79
C HIS A 85 -3.55 -18.12 23.11
N SER A 86 -3.58 -18.16 21.78
CA SER A 86 -2.39 -18.21 20.93
C SER A 86 -2.32 -16.96 20.06
N VAL A 87 -1.12 -16.44 19.88
CA VAL A 87 -0.85 -15.31 19.00
C VAL A 87 -0.02 -15.82 17.84
N SER A 88 -0.44 -15.52 16.62
CA SER A 88 0.31 -15.84 15.41
C SER A 88 0.45 -14.63 14.52
N PHE A 89 1.52 -14.62 13.71
CA PHE A 89 1.73 -13.62 12.69
C PHE A 89 1.51 -14.23 11.32
N ARG A 90 0.62 -13.63 10.54
CA ARG A 90 0.44 -13.96 9.13
C ARG A 90 1.02 -12.83 8.27
N PRO A 91 2.11 -13.05 7.52
CA PRO A 91 2.61 -12.04 6.59
C PRO A 91 1.56 -11.74 5.51
N GLU A 92 1.61 -10.53 4.98
CA GLU A 92 0.79 -10.17 3.82
C GLU A 92 1.37 -10.81 2.56
N PRO A 93 0.53 -11.36 1.67
CA PRO A 93 1.00 -12.04 0.48
C PRO A 93 1.75 -11.05 -0.43
N GLU A 94 2.92 -11.45 -0.92
CA GLU A 94 3.71 -10.62 -1.83
C GLU A 94 2.96 -10.27 -3.12
N THR A 95 2.05 -11.15 -3.53
CA THR A 95 1.15 -10.95 -4.68
C THR A 95 -0.26 -11.35 -4.33
N ARG A 96 -1.24 -10.64 -4.87
CA ARG A 96 -2.65 -11.03 -4.79
C ARG A 96 -3.38 -10.70 -6.08
N ILE A 97 -4.53 -11.34 -6.31
CA ILE A 97 -5.36 -11.08 -7.48
C ILE A 97 -6.63 -10.37 -7.01
N VAL A 98 -6.85 -9.15 -7.51
CA VAL A 98 -8.04 -8.35 -7.24
C VAL A 98 -8.64 -7.94 -8.58
N ASP A 99 -9.90 -8.29 -8.81
CA ASP A 99 -10.60 -8.04 -10.08
C ASP A 99 -9.85 -8.51 -11.33
N GLY A 100 -9.14 -9.65 -11.22
CA GLY A 100 -8.34 -10.22 -12.30
C GLY A 100 -6.99 -9.52 -12.56
N ILE A 101 -6.64 -8.51 -11.76
CA ILE A 101 -5.35 -7.81 -11.82
C ILE A 101 -4.45 -8.37 -10.72
N GLN A 102 -3.23 -8.77 -11.10
CA GLN A 102 -2.20 -9.13 -10.13
C GLN A 102 -1.63 -7.86 -9.50
N GLU A 103 -1.84 -7.71 -8.20
CA GLU A 103 -1.25 -6.67 -7.38
C GLU A 103 0.02 -7.17 -6.69
N LEU A 104 0.94 -6.25 -6.42
CA LEU A 104 2.24 -6.51 -5.80
C LEU A 104 2.35 -5.76 -4.49
N LEU A 105 2.72 -6.42 -3.40
CA LEU A 105 2.94 -5.77 -2.11
C LEU A 105 4.12 -4.79 -2.22
N LEU A 106 3.90 -3.52 -1.86
CA LEU A 106 4.95 -2.52 -1.88
C LEU A 106 5.82 -2.58 -0.63
N ASN A 107 7.10 -2.24 -0.80
CA ASN A 107 8.01 -2.07 0.32
C ASN A 107 7.75 -0.71 1.01
N CYS A 108 6.81 -0.70 1.94
CA CYS A 108 6.52 0.48 2.76
C CYS A 108 7.14 0.37 4.15
N ARG A 109 7.65 1.49 4.67
CA ARG A 109 8.31 1.60 5.97
C ARG A 109 7.97 2.92 6.67
N TRP A 110 7.81 2.86 7.99
CA TRP A 110 7.67 4.05 8.83
C TRP A 110 9.04 4.60 9.22
N ASP A 111 9.37 5.78 8.73
CA ASP A 111 10.61 6.48 9.08
C ASP A 111 10.33 7.43 10.26
N LYS A 112 10.95 7.15 11.41
CA LYS A 112 10.87 8.00 12.60
C LYS A 112 11.59 9.33 12.38
N GLN A 113 10.93 10.41 12.77
CA GLN A 113 11.41 11.79 12.72
C GLN A 113 11.48 12.36 14.16
N ALA A 114 11.82 13.65 14.28
CA ALA A 114 11.81 14.34 15.57
C ALA A 114 10.40 14.35 16.22
N ASN A 115 10.35 14.44 17.54
CA ASN A 115 9.12 14.59 18.33
C ASN A 115 8.08 13.47 18.14
N ASN A 116 8.51 12.22 17.93
CA ASN A 116 7.64 11.06 17.69
C ASN A 116 6.69 11.23 16.49
N PHE A 117 7.09 12.06 15.53
CA PHE A 117 6.48 12.13 14.21
C PHE A 117 7.07 11.01 13.33
N HIS A 118 6.26 10.40 12.48
CA HIS A 118 6.69 9.35 11.56
C HIS A 118 6.09 9.59 10.18
N LYS A 119 6.80 9.15 9.14
CA LYS A 119 6.35 9.17 7.74
C LYS A 119 6.35 7.76 7.17
N LEU A 120 5.26 7.36 6.53
CA LEU A 120 5.20 6.11 5.78
C LEU A 120 5.68 6.38 4.36
N MET A 121 6.86 5.85 4.03
CA MET A 121 7.45 5.91 2.70
C MET A 121 7.31 4.55 2.03
N CYS A 122 7.05 4.53 0.73
CA CYS A 122 7.01 3.30 -0.06
C CYS A 122 7.99 3.43 -1.24
N ASP A 123 8.68 2.34 -1.53
CA ASP A 123 9.47 2.23 -2.75
C ASP A 123 8.55 1.94 -3.95
N GLU A 124 8.92 2.43 -5.14
CA GLU A 124 8.33 2.05 -6.42
C GLU A 124 8.67 0.59 -6.76
N VAL A 125 7.91 0.00 -7.70
CA VAL A 125 8.05 -1.41 -8.08
C VAL A 125 9.42 -1.71 -8.70
N ASP A 126 10.06 -0.72 -9.32
CA ASP A 126 11.39 -0.82 -9.89
C ASP A 126 12.52 -0.55 -8.88
N GLY A 127 12.18 -0.31 -7.61
CA GLY A 127 13.13 -0.05 -6.52
C GLY A 127 13.51 1.43 -6.33
N GLY A 128 12.91 2.36 -7.08
CA GLY A 128 13.00 3.78 -6.79
C GLY A 128 12.33 4.12 -5.45
N SER A 129 12.72 5.21 -4.78
CA SER A 129 11.97 5.71 -3.62
C SER A 129 11.04 6.85 -4.05
N MET A 130 9.78 6.79 -3.63
CA MET A 130 8.88 7.92 -3.82
C MET A 130 9.28 9.12 -2.97
N GLU A 131 9.08 10.33 -3.50
CA GLU A 131 9.37 11.57 -2.77
C GLU A 131 8.29 11.93 -1.74
N PHE A 132 7.07 11.42 -1.90
CA PHE A 132 5.92 11.79 -1.08
C PHE A 132 5.52 10.67 -0.11
N PRO A 133 5.23 10.99 1.17
CA PRO A 133 4.76 10.00 2.12
C PRO A 133 3.30 9.60 1.83
N VAL A 134 3.01 8.30 1.95
CA VAL A 134 1.64 7.75 1.84
C VAL A 134 0.81 8.14 3.06
N ALA A 135 1.44 8.18 4.23
CA ALA A 135 0.81 8.62 5.47
C ALA A 135 1.83 9.27 6.40
N THR A 136 1.33 10.04 7.36
CA THR A 136 2.13 10.54 8.48
C THR A 136 1.40 10.25 9.78
N LYS A 137 2.13 10.04 10.87
CA LYS A 137 1.54 9.87 12.21
C LYS A 137 2.34 10.61 13.26
N LEU A 138 1.64 11.10 14.27
CA LEU A 138 2.23 11.51 15.54
C LEU A 138 1.84 10.45 16.59
N GLN A 139 2.83 9.79 17.18
CA GLN A 139 2.60 8.75 18.18
C GLN A 139 2.96 9.27 19.56
N ALA A 140 2.06 9.09 20.54
CA ALA A 140 2.39 9.38 21.92
C ALA A 140 3.44 8.37 22.42
N GLU A 141 4.47 8.87 23.11
CA GLU A 141 5.59 8.03 23.55
C GLU A 141 5.10 6.85 24.40
N ASN A 142 5.61 5.65 24.11
CA ASN A 142 5.27 4.40 24.82
C ASN A 142 3.76 4.07 24.86
N SER A 143 3.00 4.56 23.87
CA SER A 143 1.54 4.43 23.78
C SER A 143 1.10 3.97 22.40
N GLY A 144 -0.01 3.22 22.35
CA GLY A 144 -0.73 2.88 21.12
C GLY A 144 -1.69 3.98 20.65
N ARG A 145 -1.55 5.21 21.15
CA ARG A 145 -2.34 6.37 20.72
C ARG A 145 -1.59 7.12 19.63
N CYS A 146 -2.25 7.25 18.48
CA CYS A 146 -1.71 7.99 17.34
C CYS A 146 -2.73 8.99 16.77
N VAL A 147 -2.20 10.02 16.13
CA VAL A 147 -2.95 10.87 15.21
C VAL A 147 -2.34 10.67 13.83
N MET A 148 -3.13 10.14 12.90
CA MET A 148 -2.72 9.83 11.54
C MET A 148 -3.31 10.81 10.54
N SER A 149 -2.50 11.17 9.56
CA SER A 149 -2.91 11.85 8.33
C SER A 149 -2.56 10.95 7.15
N PHE A 150 -3.58 10.47 6.44
CA PHE A 150 -3.44 9.68 5.23
C PHE A 150 -3.47 10.58 3.98
N ASN A 151 -2.53 10.34 3.06
CA ASN A 151 -2.41 11.12 1.82
C ASN A 151 -2.86 10.27 0.63
N SER A 152 -4.17 10.25 0.37
CA SER A 152 -4.75 9.46 -0.73
C SER A 152 -4.16 9.84 -2.10
N LEU A 153 -3.86 11.12 -2.32
CA LEU A 153 -3.24 11.60 -3.55
C LEU A 153 -1.86 10.96 -3.82
N THR A 154 -1.10 10.64 -2.77
CA THR A 154 0.22 10.00 -2.93
C THR A 154 0.11 8.66 -3.65
N LEU A 155 -1.03 7.96 -3.52
CA LEU A 155 -1.25 6.67 -4.18
C LEU A 155 -1.24 6.75 -5.71
N ASP A 156 -1.50 7.94 -6.28
CA ASP A 156 -1.53 8.16 -7.73
C ASP A 156 -0.14 8.52 -8.30
N PHE A 157 0.90 8.67 -7.47
CA PHE A 157 2.25 9.01 -7.96
C PHE A 157 3.09 7.82 -8.44
N PHE A 158 2.55 6.60 -8.42
CA PHE A 158 3.25 5.43 -8.96
C PHE A 158 3.12 5.36 -10.48
N GLN A 159 4.24 5.27 -11.20
CA GLN A 159 4.21 5.15 -12.66
C GLN A 159 3.73 3.76 -13.10
N GLY A 160 2.97 3.69 -14.20
CA GLY A 160 2.47 2.43 -14.76
C GLY A 160 1.30 1.79 -14.01
N GLY A 161 0.82 2.42 -12.92
CA GLY A 161 -0.31 1.94 -12.14
C GLY A 161 -0.73 2.94 -11.08
N LYS A 162 -1.16 2.42 -9.94
CA LYS A 162 -1.34 3.19 -8.69
C LYS A 162 -1.12 2.29 -7.49
N ALA A 163 -0.82 2.89 -6.35
CA ALA A 163 -0.93 2.18 -5.10
C ALA A 163 -2.39 2.08 -4.65
N VAL A 164 -2.71 1.05 -3.89
CA VAL A 164 -4.04 0.82 -3.31
C VAL A 164 -3.91 0.33 -1.89
N ILE A 165 -4.88 0.71 -1.07
CA ILE A 165 -5.09 0.21 0.28
C ILE A 165 -6.58 -0.15 0.37
N ASP A 166 -6.91 -1.32 0.88
CA ASP A 166 -8.28 -1.84 0.89
C ASP A 166 -9.23 -0.98 1.72
N GLN A 167 -8.71 -0.42 2.81
CA GLN A 167 -9.46 0.42 3.73
C GLN A 167 -8.62 1.62 4.13
N GLU A 168 -9.20 2.80 3.95
CA GLU A 168 -8.60 4.04 4.41
C GLU A 168 -8.46 4.00 5.95
N PRO A 169 -7.26 4.27 6.49
CA PRO A 169 -7.04 4.22 7.93
C PRO A 169 -7.82 5.34 8.63
N ALA A 170 -8.35 5.04 9.81
CA ALA A 170 -8.98 6.05 10.66
C ALA A 170 -7.95 7.09 11.15
N SER A 171 -8.40 8.30 11.47
CA SER A 171 -7.53 9.38 11.94
C SER A 171 -6.81 9.10 13.27
N ASN A 172 -7.27 8.11 14.02
CA ASN A 172 -6.66 7.64 15.26
C ASN A 172 -5.88 6.32 15.10
N ALA A 173 -5.72 5.82 13.87
CA ALA A 173 -4.93 4.63 13.59
C ALA A 173 -3.43 4.89 13.81
N CYS A 174 -2.70 3.85 14.20
CA CYS A 174 -1.24 3.89 14.34
C CYS A 174 -0.49 3.31 13.14
N ASP A 175 -1.21 2.71 12.19
CA ASP A 175 -0.65 2.12 10.98
C ASP A 175 -1.66 2.15 9.83
N THR A 176 -1.16 1.95 8.61
CA THR A 176 -2.00 1.75 7.43
C THR A 176 -2.18 0.26 7.16
N GLY A 177 -3.18 -0.11 6.36
CA GLY A 177 -3.18 -1.43 5.74
C GLY A 177 -1.97 -1.61 4.79
N PRO A 178 -1.71 -2.84 4.33
CA PRO A 178 -0.71 -3.09 3.31
C PRO A 178 -1.03 -2.26 2.09
N VAL A 179 0.03 -1.69 1.53
CA VAL A 179 -0.06 -0.92 0.30
C VAL A 179 0.35 -1.83 -0.82
N TYR A 180 -0.54 -2.04 -1.77
CA TYR A 180 -0.27 -2.84 -2.95
C TYR A 180 -0.15 -1.94 -4.16
N PHE A 181 0.75 -2.24 -5.08
CA PHE A 181 0.76 -1.67 -6.41
C PHE A 181 -0.20 -2.44 -7.31
N ARG A 182 -1.12 -1.69 -7.93
CA ARG A 182 -2.04 -2.18 -8.95
C ARG A 182 -1.61 -1.62 -10.31
N PRO A 183 -1.08 -2.45 -11.22
CA PRO A 183 -0.77 -2.00 -12.58
C PRO A 183 -2.06 -1.63 -13.31
N PHE A 184 -1.94 -0.78 -14.33
CA PHE A 184 -3.08 -0.51 -15.21
C PHE A 184 -3.53 -1.78 -15.95
N PRO A 185 -4.84 -1.99 -16.12
CA PRO A 185 -5.36 -3.11 -16.90
C PRO A 185 -4.75 -3.15 -18.31
N ALA A 186 -4.35 -4.31 -18.79
CA ALA A 186 -3.83 -4.45 -20.15
C ALA A 186 -4.89 -4.11 -21.21
N MET A 187 -6.17 -4.29 -20.87
CA MET A 187 -7.31 -4.10 -21.77
C MET A 187 -8.44 -3.37 -21.03
N ARG A 188 -9.13 -2.46 -21.72
CA ARG A 188 -10.29 -1.74 -21.20
C ARG A 188 -11.36 -1.59 -22.27
N LEU A 189 -12.62 -1.49 -21.85
CA LEU A 189 -13.72 -1.16 -22.73
C LEU A 189 -13.96 0.35 -22.73
N PHE A 190 -13.96 0.96 -23.92
CA PHE A 190 -14.38 2.33 -24.17
C PHE A 190 -15.50 2.32 -25.21
N ASP A 191 -16.69 2.75 -24.81
CA ASP A 191 -17.89 2.72 -25.65
C ASP A 191 -18.18 1.32 -26.24
N GLY A 192 -17.93 0.27 -25.46
CA GLY A 192 -18.10 -1.13 -25.90
C GLY A 192 -17.01 -1.68 -26.81
N VAL A 193 -15.97 -0.90 -27.11
CA VAL A 193 -14.80 -1.35 -27.88
C VAL A 193 -13.63 -1.64 -26.95
N GLU A 194 -13.01 -2.79 -27.14
CA GLU A 194 -11.80 -3.15 -26.42
C GLU A 194 -10.60 -2.31 -26.90
N ALA A 195 -9.93 -1.68 -25.95
CA ALA A 195 -8.73 -0.88 -26.15
C ALA A 195 -7.58 -1.47 -25.35
N SER A 196 -6.41 -1.53 -25.98
CA SER A 196 -5.20 -2.11 -25.39
C SER A 196 -4.31 -1.02 -24.77
N LEU A 197 -3.75 -1.29 -23.59
CA LEU A 197 -2.78 -0.41 -22.94
C LEU A 197 -1.55 -0.23 -23.81
N LEU A 198 -1.14 1.02 -24.02
CA LEU A 198 0.06 1.37 -24.77
C LEU A 198 1.29 1.38 -23.88
N GLN A 199 2.38 0.83 -24.40
CA GLN A 199 3.70 0.96 -23.80
C GLN A 199 4.34 2.26 -24.28
N CYS A 200 4.50 3.22 -23.38
CA CYS A 200 5.03 4.53 -23.71
C CYS A 200 6.25 4.85 -22.86
N THR A 201 7.32 5.32 -23.48
CA THR A 201 8.57 5.69 -22.80
C THR A 201 8.93 7.14 -23.12
N TRP A 202 9.58 7.79 -22.15
CA TRP A 202 10.23 9.07 -22.39
C TRP A 202 11.58 8.84 -23.09
N GLN A 203 11.83 9.62 -24.12
CA GLN A 203 13.08 9.63 -24.88
C GLN A 203 13.66 11.05 -24.82
N ASP A 204 14.87 11.19 -24.29
CA ASP A 204 15.54 12.49 -24.23
C ASP A 204 16.00 12.90 -25.64
N ILE A 205 15.68 14.15 -26.02
CA ILE A 205 16.11 14.78 -27.27
C ILE A 205 17.25 15.76 -26.99
N SER A 206 17.23 16.41 -25.82
CA SER A 206 18.27 17.28 -25.29
C SER A 206 18.20 17.30 -23.76
N ASP A 207 19.16 17.97 -23.12
CA ASP A 207 19.19 18.16 -21.65
C ASP A 207 17.92 18.83 -21.09
N SER A 208 17.22 19.59 -21.92
CA SER A 208 16.02 20.34 -21.55
C SER A 208 14.74 19.84 -22.20
N ALA A 209 14.82 18.83 -23.07
CA ALA A 209 13.68 18.37 -23.85
C ALA A 209 13.63 16.85 -24.00
N ARG A 210 12.44 16.29 -23.79
CA ARG A 210 12.14 14.87 -23.99
C ARG A 210 10.77 14.68 -24.62
N VAL A 211 10.59 13.57 -25.33
CA VAL A 211 9.31 13.19 -25.95
C VAL A 211 8.82 11.86 -25.40
N LYS A 212 7.50 11.75 -25.21
CA LYS A 212 6.87 10.49 -24.84
C LYS A 212 6.41 9.79 -26.10
N VAL A 213 6.95 8.60 -26.34
CA VAL A 213 6.67 7.81 -27.54
C VAL A 213 5.99 6.51 -27.12
N CYS A 214 4.84 6.22 -27.72
CA CYS A 214 4.13 4.95 -27.53
C CYS A 214 4.43 4.01 -28.69
N SER A 215 4.70 2.73 -28.38
CA SER A 215 4.94 1.68 -29.38
C SER A 215 3.66 0.91 -29.70
N ASN A 216 3.67 0.22 -30.85
CA ASN A 216 2.61 -0.67 -31.31
C ASN A 216 1.21 -0.04 -31.42
N VAL A 217 1.14 1.25 -31.79
CA VAL A 217 -0.13 1.97 -31.89
C VAL A 217 -0.87 1.58 -33.18
N GLY A 218 -1.81 0.65 -33.06
CA GLY A 218 -2.67 0.17 -34.15
C GLY A 218 -1.99 -0.73 -35.18
N ALA A 219 -0.67 -0.87 -35.13
CA ALA A 219 0.11 -1.83 -35.90
C ALA A 219 1.45 -2.11 -35.19
N SER A 220 1.98 -3.32 -35.34
CA SER A 220 3.29 -3.69 -34.79
C SER A 220 4.38 -2.76 -35.29
N ASN A 221 5.30 -2.37 -34.40
CA ASN A 221 6.42 -1.45 -34.65
C ASN A 221 6.04 -0.01 -35.04
N LYS A 222 4.75 0.35 -35.01
CA LYS A 222 4.34 1.73 -35.22
C LYS A 222 4.53 2.54 -33.93
N GLN A 223 5.40 3.53 -33.99
CA GLN A 223 5.64 4.47 -32.90
C GLN A 223 4.90 5.78 -33.13
N VAL A 224 4.35 6.35 -32.06
CA VAL A 224 3.62 7.63 -32.09
C VAL A 224 4.05 8.48 -30.91
N THR A 225 4.47 9.72 -31.19
CA THR A 225 4.74 10.72 -30.16
C THR A 225 3.43 11.25 -29.60
N VAL A 226 3.25 11.13 -28.28
CA VAL A 226 2.00 11.48 -27.59
C VAL A 226 2.13 12.67 -26.65
N ALA A 227 3.35 13.05 -26.27
CA ALA A 227 3.63 14.25 -25.49
C ALA A 227 5.06 14.72 -25.71
N PHE A 228 5.31 15.99 -25.38
CA PHE A 228 6.66 16.53 -25.23
C PHE A 228 6.80 17.23 -23.88
N MET A 229 8.00 17.27 -23.36
CA MET A 229 8.34 18.01 -22.15
C MET A 229 9.53 18.91 -22.46
N VAL A 230 9.40 20.20 -22.17
CA VAL A 230 10.45 21.20 -22.35
C VAL A 230 10.58 22.00 -21.06
N ASN A 231 11.80 22.08 -20.51
CA ASN A 231 12.07 22.77 -19.23
C ASN A 231 11.11 22.32 -18.10
N GLY A 232 10.81 21.02 -18.02
CA GLY A 232 9.89 20.44 -17.04
C GLY A 232 8.40 20.65 -17.30
N GLN A 233 8.03 21.42 -18.33
CA GLN A 233 6.63 21.60 -18.71
C GLN A 233 6.21 20.58 -19.78
N GLN A 234 5.24 19.73 -19.44
CA GLN A 234 4.66 18.76 -20.37
C GLN A 234 3.54 19.40 -21.20
N GLN A 235 3.52 19.10 -22.50
CA GLN A 235 2.41 19.39 -23.40
C GLN A 235 1.95 18.12 -24.10
N SER A 236 0.63 17.93 -24.15
CA SER A 236 0.00 16.78 -24.82
C SER A 236 0.01 16.97 -26.33
N MET A 237 0.30 15.89 -27.06
CA MET A 237 0.22 15.82 -28.52
C MET A 237 -0.89 14.88 -28.99
N LEU A 238 -1.75 14.41 -28.08
CA LEU A 238 -2.76 13.39 -28.38
C LEU A 238 -3.71 13.78 -29.51
N ASP A 239 -4.15 15.03 -29.59
CA ASP A 239 -5.03 15.49 -30.68
C ASP A 239 -4.33 15.42 -32.04
N SER A 240 -3.06 15.80 -32.09
CA SER A 240 -2.24 15.72 -33.30
C SER A 240 -1.90 14.28 -33.65
N ALA A 241 -1.58 13.45 -32.66
CA ALA A 241 -1.35 12.02 -32.82
C ALA A 241 -2.58 11.32 -33.39
N ASN A 242 -3.76 11.58 -32.82
CA ASN A 242 -5.04 11.00 -33.25
C ASN A 242 -5.42 11.42 -34.67
N ARG A 243 -5.22 12.68 -35.05
CA ARG A 243 -5.42 13.12 -36.45
C ARG A 243 -4.51 12.41 -37.45
N GLY A 244 -3.33 11.96 -37.02
CA GLY A 244 -2.40 11.18 -37.84
C GLY A 244 -2.71 9.68 -37.91
N LEU A 245 -3.63 9.17 -37.10
CA LEU A 245 -4.02 7.76 -37.14
C LEU A 245 -5.04 7.52 -38.26
N LYS A 246 -4.75 6.53 -39.10
CA LYS A 246 -5.67 6.09 -40.17
C LYS A 246 -6.82 5.23 -39.64
N THR A 247 -6.60 4.54 -38.51
CA THR A 247 -7.55 3.65 -37.85
C THR A 247 -7.37 3.78 -36.35
N GLY A 248 -8.50 3.87 -35.63
CA GLY A 248 -8.54 3.96 -34.18
C GLY A 248 -8.15 5.31 -33.59
N GLN A 249 -7.98 5.32 -32.28
CA GLN A 249 -7.73 6.49 -31.44
C GLN A 249 -6.93 6.11 -30.20
N ILE A 250 -6.00 6.98 -29.79
CA ILE A 250 -5.35 6.95 -28.48
C ILE A 250 -6.22 7.70 -27.48
N ILE A 251 -6.55 7.05 -26.38
CA ILE A 251 -7.38 7.56 -25.28
C ILE A 251 -6.50 7.70 -24.05
N GLU A 252 -6.50 8.89 -23.45
CA GLU A 252 -5.93 9.14 -22.13
C GLU A 252 -6.99 8.94 -21.06
N ASP A 253 -6.75 8.01 -20.14
CA ASP A 253 -7.75 7.59 -19.17
C ASP A 253 -7.43 8.09 -17.76
N LYS A 254 -7.83 9.35 -17.51
CA LYS A 254 -7.66 10.04 -16.22
C LYS A 254 -8.49 9.45 -15.09
N THR A 255 -9.42 8.53 -15.39
CA THR A 255 -10.24 7.88 -14.36
C THR A 255 -9.46 6.85 -13.55
N LEU A 256 -8.39 6.29 -14.11
CA LEU A 256 -7.53 5.33 -13.41
C LEU A 256 -6.48 6.00 -12.54
N ASN A 257 -5.87 7.06 -13.05
CA ASN A 257 -4.84 7.84 -12.36
C ASN A 257 -4.83 9.27 -12.95
N PRO A 258 -5.12 10.30 -12.13
CA PRO A 258 -5.15 11.69 -12.61
C PRO A 258 -3.75 12.32 -12.77
N ILE A 259 -2.72 11.76 -12.14
CA ILE A 259 -1.33 12.26 -12.18
C ILE A 259 -0.54 11.64 -13.34
N TYR A 260 -0.58 10.31 -13.46
CA TYR A 260 0.06 9.54 -14.53
C TYR A 260 -0.97 8.71 -15.30
N PRO A 261 -1.86 9.33 -16.08
CA PRO A 261 -2.91 8.61 -16.77
C PRO A 261 -2.34 7.61 -17.80
N PRO A 262 -2.87 6.37 -17.84
CA PRO A 262 -2.54 5.41 -18.89
C PRO A 262 -3.08 5.88 -20.25
N LEU A 263 -2.38 5.46 -21.30
CA LEU A 263 -2.81 5.66 -22.68
C LEU A 263 -3.24 4.32 -23.25
N TYR A 264 -4.44 4.26 -23.82
CA TYR A 264 -4.97 3.08 -24.49
C TYR A 264 -5.15 3.35 -25.97
N PHE A 265 -4.94 2.35 -26.81
CA PHE A 265 -5.32 2.40 -28.22
C PHE A 265 -6.63 1.65 -28.42
N ARG A 266 -7.66 2.38 -28.88
CA ARG A 266 -8.95 1.84 -29.29
C ARG A 266 -8.99 1.74 -30.81
N PRO A 267 -9.17 0.56 -31.41
CA PRO A 267 -9.36 0.43 -32.85
C PRO A 267 -10.69 1.04 -33.31
N SER A 268 -10.77 1.48 -34.56
CA SER A 268 -12.07 1.83 -35.16
C SER A 268 -12.89 0.54 -35.32
N GLN A 269 -14.17 0.59 -34.97
CA GLN A 269 -15.10 -0.44 -35.44
C GLN A 269 -15.24 -0.24 -36.96
N ASN A 270 -14.80 -1.23 -37.73
CA ASN A 270 -15.11 -1.30 -39.16
C ASN A 270 -16.56 -1.76 -39.35
#